data_AF-A0A6C0BXP0-F1
#
_entry.id   AF-A0A6C0BXP0-F1
#
_cell.length_a   1.000
_cell.length_b   1.000
_cell.length_c   1.000
_cell.angle_alpha   90.00
_cell.angle_beta   90.00
_cell.angle_gamma   90.00
#
_symmetry.space_group_name_H-M   'P 1'
#
loop_
_entity.id
_entity.type
_entity.pdbx_description
1 polymer ?
#
loop_
_entity_poly.entity_id
_entity_poly.type
_entity_poly.pdbx_seq_one_letter_code
_entity_poly.pdbx_strand_id
1 'polypeptide(L)'
;MQYKFEGGVDFYAELAKLSSSGAGEVAGEAAAAGEAAAAAGAAAAVAGAAGAGEAAEAPYELCNISCEPLVRHNVTLVCGHKFNYEPLYHEIKSQKKPRQGLAFPAKHSKLKLNVRQLKCPLCRNIQHFILPWIPLYTNCPKLYGVNTPKIYSMYLNKCNHILKYGKNKGEICDKQCNDEKCNLHMGKIPKEGAEYCPAIIKSGINKGKICGCAVKQNGFCNRHNK
;
A
#
# COMPACT_ATOMS: atom_id res chain seq x y z
N MET A 1 32.76 37.84 -1.44
CA MET A 1 32.54 37.40 -0.05
C MET A 1 33.36 36.14 0.17
N GLN A 2 34.20 36.12 1.21
CA GLN A 2 34.91 34.91 1.64
C GLN A 2 34.36 34.53 3.01
N TYR A 3 34.00 33.26 3.20
CA TYR A 3 33.63 32.72 4.50
C TYR A 3 34.72 31.72 4.92
N LYS A 4 35.35 31.99 6.06
CA LYS A 4 36.14 30.98 6.79
C LYS A 4 35.21 30.25 7.74
N PHE A 5 35.40 28.95 7.88
CA PHE A 5 34.92 28.18 9.02
C PHE A 5 36.14 27.72 9.82
N GLU A 6 36.27 28.21 11.04
CA GLU A 6 37.28 27.79 12.01
C GLU A 6 36.54 26.99 13.09
N GLY A 7 36.82 25.68 13.18
CA GLY A 7 36.04 24.75 14.00
C GLY A 7 36.02 23.31 13.47
N GLY A 8 37.21 22.70 13.32
CA GLY A 8 37.33 21.30 12.91
C GLY A 8 37.07 20.34 14.07
N VAL A 9 35.90 19.71 14.09
CA VAL A 9 35.60 18.53 14.93
C VAL A 9 35.30 17.34 14.02
N ASP A 10 36.22 16.37 13.99
CA ASP A 10 36.09 15.18 13.15
C ASP A 10 35.03 14.22 13.72
N PHE A 11 33.81 14.34 13.19
CA PHE A 11 32.63 13.51 13.52
C PHE A 11 32.93 12.00 13.57
N TYR A 12 33.81 11.50 12.70
CA TYR A 12 34.21 10.09 12.65
C TYR A 12 35.03 9.65 13.88
N ALA A 13 35.73 10.57 14.56
CA ALA A 13 36.51 10.28 15.77
C ALA A 13 35.64 10.16 17.04
N GLU A 14 34.37 10.59 17.00
CA GLU A 14 33.41 10.33 18.08
C GLU A 14 32.72 8.97 17.94
N LEU A 15 32.32 8.61 16.71
CA LEU A 15 31.70 7.30 16.43
C LEU A 15 32.60 6.13 16.86
N ALA A 16 33.92 6.24 16.66
CA ALA A 16 34.88 5.21 17.09
C ALA A 16 34.96 5.00 18.62
N LYS A 17 34.56 5.98 19.43
CA LYS A 17 34.54 5.89 20.91
C LYS A 17 33.32 5.16 21.45
N LEU A 18 32.21 5.19 20.69
CA LEU A 18 30.95 4.54 21.07
C LEU A 18 30.93 3.03 20.80
N SER A 19 31.80 2.54 19.91
CA SER A 19 31.89 1.11 19.56
C SER A 19 32.67 0.23 20.56
N SER A 20 33.36 0.81 21.55
CA SER A 20 34.30 0.09 22.41
C SER A 20 33.82 -0.20 23.85
N SER A 21 32.61 0.21 24.22
CA SER A 21 32.10 0.11 25.61
C SER A 21 30.83 -0.75 25.72
N GLY A 22 30.87 -1.96 25.16
CA GLY A 22 29.68 -2.80 24.96
C GLY A 22 29.92 -4.31 25.04
N ALA A 23 30.73 -4.77 26.00
CA ALA A 23 30.89 -6.19 26.31
C ALA A 23 30.57 -6.43 27.79
N GLY A 24 29.64 -7.34 28.07
CA GLY A 24 29.20 -7.71 29.41
C GLY A 24 28.27 -8.93 29.35
N GLU A 25 28.55 -9.93 30.17
CA GLU A 25 27.89 -11.24 30.14
C GLU A 25 26.64 -11.30 31.01
N VAL A 26 25.71 -12.20 30.68
CA VAL A 26 24.87 -12.89 31.67
C VAL A 26 24.50 -14.28 31.16
N ALA A 27 24.62 -15.29 32.02
CA ALA A 27 24.20 -16.66 31.76
C ALA A 27 22.82 -16.94 32.38
N GLY A 28 22.13 -17.99 31.91
CA GLY A 28 20.71 -18.22 32.21
C GLY A 28 20.44 -19.12 33.43
N GLU A 29 19.16 -19.46 33.61
CA GLU A 29 18.68 -20.57 34.44
C GLU A 29 17.38 -21.14 33.84
N ALA A 30 16.91 -22.32 34.28
CA ALA A 30 15.87 -23.09 33.57
C ALA A 30 14.94 -23.93 34.47
N ALA A 31 13.65 -24.00 34.10
CA ALA A 31 12.66 -25.01 34.52
C ALA A 31 11.36 -24.87 33.69
N ALA A 32 10.37 -25.78 33.69
CA ALA A 32 10.31 -27.25 33.57
C ALA A 32 8.82 -27.70 33.66
N ALA A 33 8.49 -28.91 33.16
CA ALA A 33 7.16 -29.57 33.15
C ALA A 33 6.07 -28.92 32.25
N GLY A 34 5.11 -29.67 31.67
CA GLY A 34 4.88 -31.14 31.75
C GLY A 34 3.91 -31.69 30.69
N GLU A 35 3.80 -33.03 30.67
CA GLU A 35 3.18 -33.93 29.65
C GLU A 35 1.61 -33.90 29.59
N ALA A 36 0.86 -34.65 28.76
CA ALA A 36 1.14 -35.92 28.04
C ALA A 36 0.19 -36.24 26.85
N ALA A 37 0.63 -37.19 25.97
CA ALA A 37 -0.15 -38.22 25.23
C ALA A 37 -1.29 -37.78 24.25
N ALA A 38 -1.69 -38.47 23.17
CA ALA A 38 -1.28 -39.69 22.41
C ALA A 38 -2.24 -39.79 21.16
N ALA A 39 -2.19 -40.72 20.18
CA ALA A 39 -1.20 -41.59 19.49
C ALA A 39 -1.98 -42.40 18.41
N ALA A 40 -1.44 -43.06 17.37
CA ALA A 40 -0.23 -42.89 16.53
C ALA A 40 -0.32 -43.86 15.31
N GLY A 41 0.44 -43.60 14.23
CA GLY A 41 0.65 -44.52 13.09
C GLY A 41 -0.02 -44.12 11.76
N ALA A 42 0.54 -44.40 10.58
CA ALA A 42 1.88 -44.88 10.19
C ALA A 42 2.09 -44.51 8.69
N ALA A 43 3.25 -44.60 8.03
CA ALA A 43 4.60 -45.12 8.33
C ALA A 43 5.65 -44.15 7.67
N ALA A 44 6.92 -44.43 7.30
CA ALA A 44 7.74 -45.65 7.25
C ALA A 44 9.25 -45.32 7.46
N ALA A 45 10.12 -45.61 6.48
CA ALA A 45 11.60 -45.48 6.51
C ALA A 45 12.12 -45.24 5.06
N VAL A 46 13.39 -44.88 4.76
CA VAL A 46 14.68 -45.14 5.45
C VAL A 46 15.68 -43.98 5.31
N ALA A 47 16.65 -43.93 6.23
CA ALA A 47 17.88 -43.11 6.39
C ALA A 47 18.45 -42.25 5.22
N GLY A 48 19.22 -41.18 5.49
CA GLY A 48 19.58 -40.56 6.77
C GLY A 48 21.01 -40.01 6.85
N ALA A 49 21.15 -38.71 7.14
CA ALA A 49 22.39 -38.02 7.54
C ALA A 49 22.03 -36.74 8.32
N ALA A 50 22.93 -36.22 9.17
CA ALA A 50 22.61 -35.13 10.09
C ALA A 50 23.06 -33.74 9.57
N GLY A 51 22.21 -32.73 9.80
CA GLY A 51 22.46 -31.30 9.55
C GLY A 51 21.45 -30.48 10.35
N ALA A 52 21.83 -29.27 10.78
CA ALA A 52 21.03 -28.51 11.76
C ALA A 52 20.18 -27.40 11.12
N GLY A 53 18.88 -27.41 11.43
CA GLY A 53 18.10 -26.18 11.60
C GLY A 53 17.71 -25.38 10.34
N GLU A 54 17.34 -26.01 9.23
CA GLU A 54 16.71 -25.30 8.11
C GLU A 54 15.22 -25.01 8.40
N ALA A 55 14.87 -23.74 8.59
CA ALA A 55 13.48 -23.28 8.49
C ALA A 55 13.09 -23.26 7.00
N ALA A 56 11.96 -23.88 6.64
CA ALA A 56 11.58 -24.08 5.24
C ALA A 56 11.41 -22.75 4.46
N GLU A 57 12.38 -22.44 3.61
CA GLU A 57 12.36 -21.22 2.79
C GLU A 57 11.27 -21.28 1.72
N ALA A 58 10.17 -20.58 1.97
CA ALA A 58 9.20 -20.29 0.92
C ALA A 58 9.85 -19.36 -0.13
N PRO A 59 9.65 -19.60 -1.45
CA PRO A 59 10.29 -18.82 -2.49
C PRO A 59 9.80 -17.38 -2.47
N TYR A 60 10.63 -16.47 -1.95
CA TYR A 60 10.31 -15.07 -1.78
C TYR A 60 10.43 -14.33 -3.13
N GLU A 61 9.33 -13.75 -3.61
CA GLU A 61 9.39 -12.94 -4.84
C GLU A 61 10.19 -11.65 -4.58
N LEU A 62 11.23 -11.43 -5.39
CA LEU A 62 12.13 -10.27 -5.27
C LEU A 62 11.74 -9.10 -6.18
N CYS A 63 11.93 -7.89 -5.67
CA CYS A 63 11.84 -6.66 -6.43
C CYS A 63 13.09 -6.49 -7.29
N ASN A 64 12.91 -6.58 -8.61
CA ASN A 64 14.01 -6.51 -9.58
C ASN A 64 14.63 -5.10 -9.79
N ILE A 65 14.60 -4.23 -8.77
CA ILE A 65 15.30 -2.93 -8.74
C ILE A 65 16.13 -2.81 -7.45
N SER A 66 15.55 -3.14 -6.30
CA SER A 66 16.21 -3.05 -4.99
C SER A 66 16.72 -4.40 -4.47
N CYS A 67 16.35 -5.51 -5.10
CA CYS A 67 16.62 -6.89 -4.63
C CYS A 67 16.05 -7.19 -3.22
N GLU A 68 15.04 -6.44 -2.80
CA GLU A 68 14.25 -6.65 -1.59
C GLU A 68 13.05 -7.59 -1.85
N PRO A 69 12.48 -8.24 -0.83
CA PRO A 69 11.21 -8.96 -0.98
C PRO A 69 10.05 -8.05 -1.43
N LEU A 70 9.07 -8.63 -2.12
CA LEU A 70 7.87 -7.93 -2.58
C LEU A 70 6.96 -7.49 -1.43
N VAL A 71 6.74 -6.18 -1.34
CA VAL A 71 5.84 -5.58 -0.33
C VAL A 71 4.36 -5.73 -0.76
N ARG A 72 3.42 -5.59 0.19
CA ARG A 72 1.95 -5.61 -0.03
C ARG A 72 1.46 -4.66 -1.14
N HIS A 73 2.21 -3.62 -1.46
CA HIS A 73 1.95 -2.71 -2.59
C HIS A 73 3.01 -2.86 -3.70
N ASN A 74 3.21 -4.08 -4.16
CA ASN A 74 3.95 -4.34 -5.39
C ASN A 74 3.14 -3.89 -6.60
N VAL A 75 3.85 -3.56 -7.68
CA VAL A 75 3.32 -3.08 -8.95
C VAL A 75 3.75 -4.04 -10.05
N THR A 76 2.78 -4.66 -10.71
CA THR A 76 3.01 -5.50 -11.89
C THR A 76 2.82 -4.64 -13.14
N LEU A 77 3.90 -4.47 -13.91
CA LEU A 77 3.84 -3.74 -15.18
C LEU A 77 3.28 -4.65 -16.29
N VAL A 78 2.74 -4.04 -17.36
CA VAL A 78 2.14 -4.76 -18.52
C VAL A 78 3.12 -5.75 -19.17
N CYS A 79 4.42 -5.52 -19.01
CA CYS A 79 5.50 -6.42 -19.43
C CYS A 79 5.80 -7.56 -18.43
N GLY A 80 4.89 -7.90 -17.52
CA GLY A 80 5.02 -8.99 -16.54
C GLY A 80 5.97 -8.74 -15.36
N HIS A 81 6.79 -7.69 -15.41
CA HIS A 81 7.81 -7.41 -14.40
C HIS A 81 7.18 -6.81 -13.13
N LYS A 82 7.56 -7.35 -11.96
CA LYS A 82 7.09 -6.93 -10.63
C LYS A 82 8.12 -6.05 -9.92
N PHE A 83 7.65 -5.00 -9.22
CA PHE A 83 8.50 -4.06 -8.48
C PHE A 83 7.80 -3.55 -7.20
N ASN A 84 8.58 -3.16 -6.18
CA ASN A 84 8.10 -2.37 -5.06
C ASN A 84 7.76 -0.93 -5.51
N TYR A 85 6.69 -0.34 -4.97
CA TYR A 85 6.15 0.94 -5.43
C TYR A 85 7.16 2.10 -5.34
N GLU A 86 7.91 2.18 -4.24
CA GLU A 86 8.84 3.26 -3.96
C GLU A 86 10.04 3.32 -4.94
N PRO A 87 10.87 2.27 -5.12
CA PRO A 87 11.97 2.31 -6.10
C PRO A 87 11.46 2.54 -7.53
N LEU A 88 10.29 1.99 -7.90
CA LEU A 88 9.67 2.25 -9.21
C LEU A 88 9.21 3.71 -9.37
N TYR A 89 8.65 4.33 -8.33
CA TYR A 89 8.30 5.75 -8.32
C TYR A 89 9.53 6.65 -8.46
N HIS A 90 10.62 6.35 -7.74
CA HIS A 90 11.87 7.10 -7.84
C HIS A 90 12.50 7.02 -9.24
N GLU A 91 12.46 5.85 -9.88
CA GLU A 91 12.97 5.69 -11.24
C GLU A 91 12.07 6.36 -12.30
N ILE A 92 10.74 6.25 -12.23
CA ILE A 92 9.84 6.98 -13.16
C ILE A 92 9.99 8.51 -12.98
N LYS A 93 10.25 8.97 -11.75
CA LYS A 93 10.61 10.37 -11.43
C LYS A 93 11.99 10.77 -11.96
N SER A 94 12.92 9.82 -12.12
CA SER A 94 14.21 9.99 -12.81
C SER A 94 14.00 10.19 -14.32
N GLN A 95 13.23 9.29 -14.95
CA GLN A 95 12.96 9.26 -16.39
C GLN A 95 12.26 10.53 -16.91
N LYS A 96 11.37 11.12 -16.09
CA LYS A 96 10.52 12.27 -16.48
C LYS A 96 11.11 13.64 -16.15
N LYS A 97 12.19 13.73 -15.36
CA LYS A 97 12.85 15.01 -15.06
C LYS A 97 13.62 15.51 -16.29
N PRO A 98 13.36 16.74 -16.80
CA PRO A 98 14.32 17.41 -17.67
C PRO A 98 15.59 17.74 -16.87
N ARG A 99 16.76 17.75 -17.52
CA ARG A 99 17.95 18.36 -16.93
C ARG A 99 17.80 19.89 -16.99
N GLN A 100 18.18 20.57 -15.91
CA GLN A 100 18.35 22.03 -15.96
C GLN A 100 19.34 22.38 -17.08
N GLY A 101 18.97 23.35 -17.93
CA GLY A 101 19.79 23.80 -19.06
C GLY A 101 19.80 22.92 -20.32
N LEU A 102 19.02 21.83 -20.39
CA LEU A 102 18.98 20.96 -21.59
C LEU A 102 17.55 20.72 -22.11
N ALA A 103 17.36 20.96 -23.41
CA ALA A 103 16.10 20.73 -24.13
C ALA A 103 15.75 19.24 -24.33
N PHE A 104 16.63 18.31 -23.91
CA PHE A 104 16.53 16.87 -24.13
C PHE A 104 16.31 16.09 -22.81
N PRO A 105 15.61 14.94 -22.86
CA PRO A 105 15.24 14.14 -21.69
C PRO A 105 16.40 13.44 -20.98
N ALA A 106 16.07 12.74 -19.88
CA ALA A 106 17.00 12.24 -18.87
C ALA A 106 18.09 11.24 -19.35
N LYS A 107 19.10 11.09 -18.48
CA LYS A 107 20.44 10.47 -18.65
C LYS A 107 20.55 9.17 -19.48
N HIS A 108 19.47 8.39 -19.63
CA HIS A 108 19.48 7.08 -20.32
C HIS A 108 18.31 6.87 -21.32
N SER A 109 17.65 7.94 -21.79
CA SER A 109 16.61 7.83 -22.82
C SER A 109 16.62 9.01 -23.79
N LYS A 110 16.97 8.77 -25.06
CA LYS A 110 16.85 9.75 -26.16
C LYS A 110 15.38 10.14 -26.46
N LEU A 111 14.42 9.31 -26.05
CA LEU A 111 12.98 9.50 -26.29
C LEU A 111 12.33 10.31 -25.18
N LYS A 112 11.55 11.35 -25.56
CA LYS A 112 10.72 12.13 -24.64
C LYS A 112 9.43 11.36 -24.33
N LEU A 113 9.32 10.81 -23.12
CA LEU A 113 8.11 10.13 -22.66
C LEU A 113 6.96 11.13 -22.47
N ASN A 114 5.75 10.76 -22.89
CA ASN A 114 4.55 11.57 -22.62
C ASN A 114 4.16 11.52 -21.13
N VAL A 115 3.31 12.47 -20.69
CA VAL A 115 2.76 12.54 -19.33
C VAL A 115 2.13 11.20 -18.91
N ARG A 116 1.32 10.60 -19.81
CA ARG A 116 0.66 9.30 -19.62
C ARG A 116 1.58 8.07 -19.73
N GLN A 117 2.82 8.20 -20.21
CA GLN A 117 3.70 7.06 -20.47
C GLN A 117 4.72 6.83 -19.36
N LEU A 118 4.89 5.58 -18.92
CA LEU A 118 6.05 5.13 -18.13
C LEU A 118 6.94 4.19 -18.96
N LYS A 119 8.20 4.02 -18.56
CA LYS A 119 9.13 3.06 -19.16
C LYS A 119 9.56 2.04 -18.11
N CYS A 120 9.44 0.75 -18.42
CA CYS A 120 9.92 -0.32 -17.53
C CYS A 120 11.43 -0.18 -17.31
N PRO A 121 11.93 -0.18 -16.06
CA PRO A 121 13.38 -0.03 -15.78
C PRO A 121 14.22 -1.15 -16.40
N LEU A 122 13.72 -2.39 -16.37
CA LEU A 122 14.39 -3.58 -16.91
C LEU A 122 14.27 -3.68 -18.44
N CYS A 123 13.12 -4.16 -18.93
CA CYS A 123 12.94 -4.47 -20.36
C CYS A 123 12.75 -3.23 -21.25
N ARG A 124 12.82 -2.00 -20.69
CA ARG A 124 12.75 -0.71 -21.39
C ARG A 124 11.47 -0.47 -22.21
N ASN A 125 10.48 -1.36 -22.15
CA ASN A 125 9.18 -1.25 -22.80
C ASN A 125 8.39 -0.04 -22.28
N ILE A 126 7.68 0.67 -23.16
CA ILE A 126 6.92 1.89 -22.87
C ILE A 126 5.44 1.52 -22.71
N GLN A 127 4.82 1.97 -21.61
CA GLN A 127 3.44 1.62 -21.27
C GLN A 127 2.59 2.87 -21.11
N HIS A 128 1.35 2.83 -21.58
CA HIS A 128 0.44 3.98 -21.66
C HIS A 128 -0.40 4.15 -20.37
N PHE A 129 0.26 4.01 -19.22
CA PHE A 129 -0.31 4.21 -17.89
C PHE A 129 0.73 4.88 -16.98
N ILE A 130 0.26 5.52 -15.91
CA ILE A 130 1.10 6.02 -14.82
C ILE A 130 0.82 5.23 -13.53
N LEU A 131 1.59 5.45 -12.47
CA LEU A 131 1.30 4.82 -11.18
C LEU A 131 -0.02 5.37 -10.59
N PRO A 132 -0.72 4.60 -9.74
CA PRO A 132 -1.69 5.19 -8.83
C PRO A 132 -0.98 5.99 -7.75
N TRP A 133 -1.64 7.00 -7.18
CA TRP A 133 -1.17 7.61 -5.93
C TRP A 133 -1.66 6.75 -4.75
N ILE A 134 -0.71 6.24 -3.96
CA ILE A 134 -0.98 5.47 -2.72
C ILE A 134 -0.71 6.39 -1.51
N PRO A 135 -1.71 6.68 -0.66
CA PRO A 135 -1.52 7.59 0.48
C PRO A 135 -0.55 7.10 1.57
N LEU A 136 -0.29 5.80 1.63
CA LEU A 136 0.53 5.15 2.67
C LEU A 136 2.03 5.47 2.56
N TYR A 137 2.53 5.83 1.37
CA TYR A 137 3.94 6.15 1.15
C TYR A 137 4.18 7.66 1.25
N THR A 138 4.54 8.12 2.45
CA THR A 138 4.91 9.53 2.74
C THR A 138 6.02 10.05 1.82
N ASN A 139 7.02 9.22 1.52
CA ASN A 139 8.14 9.52 0.63
C ASN A 139 7.73 9.76 -0.84
N CYS A 140 6.50 9.40 -1.23
CA CYS A 140 6.00 9.43 -2.60
C CYS A 140 4.91 10.50 -2.83
N PRO A 141 5.25 11.81 -2.78
CA PRO A 141 4.28 12.89 -2.96
C PRO A 141 3.62 12.86 -4.35
N LYS A 142 2.47 13.55 -4.44
CA LYS A 142 1.73 13.73 -5.71
C LYS A 142 2.60 14.49 -6.71
N LEU A 143 2.96 13.83 -7.81
CA LEU A 143 3.71 14.40 -8.92
C LEU A 143 2.97 14.15 -10.23
N TYR A 144 2.78 15.24 -10.99
CA TYR A 144 2.10 15.22 -12.28
C TYR A 144 2.91 14.39 -13.29
N GLY A 145 2.22 13.50 -13.99
CA GLY A 145 2.82 12.54 -14.92
C GLY A 145 3.54 11.34 -14.28
N VAL A 146 3.66 11.27 -12.95
CA VAL A 146 4.24 10.11 -12.24
C VAL A 146 3.16 9.28 -11.55
N ASN A 147 2.35 9.91 -10.71
CA ASN A 147 1.24 9.25 -9.97
C ASN A 147 -0.10 10.02 -10.03
N THR A 148 -0.15 11.14 -10.76
CA THR A 148 -1.36 11.92 -11.05
C THR A 148 -1.35 12.36 -12.52
N PRO A 149 -2.51 12.47 -13.21
CA PRO A 149 -3.88 12.34 -12.73
C PRO A 149 -4.43 10.90 -12.70
N LYS A 150 -5.40 10.63 -11.81
CA LYS A 150 -6.03 9.30 -11.60
C LYS A 150 -6.67 8.70 -12.86
N ILE A 151 -7.00 9.52 -13.87
CA ILE A 151 -7.54 9.09 -15.18
C ILE A 151 -6.56 8.18 -15.96
N TYR A 152 -5.25 8.36 -15.75
CA TYR A 152 -4.20 7.60 -16.44
C TYR A 152 -3.51 6.57 -15.54
N SER A 153 -3.84 6.54 -14.25
CA SER A 153 -3.28 5.59 -13.29
C SER A 153 -3.75 4.17 -13.59
N MET A 154 -2.84 3.20 -13.49
CA MET A 154 -3.22 1.78 -13.44
C MET A 154 -3.95 1.43 -12.13
N TYR A 155 -4.58 0.26 -12.13
CA TYR A 155 -5.22 -0.36 -10.96
C TYR A 155 -4.40 -1.57 -10.52
N LEU A 156 -4.04 -1.62 -9.22
CA LEU A 156 -3.23 -2.71 -8.66
C LEU A 156 -4.09 -3.88 -8.15
N ASN A 157 -5.30 -3.59 -7.67
CA ASN A 157 -6.14 -4.52 -6.91
C ASN A 157 -7.46 -4.83 -7.63
N LYS A 158 -8.12 -5.91 -7.20
CA LYS A 158 -9.56 -6.15 -7.43
C LYS A 158 -10.35 -5.78 -6.17
N CYS A 159 -11.64 -5.53 -6.31
CA CYS A 159 -12.50 -5.12 -5.21
C CYS A 159 -12.99 -6.34 -4.40
N ASN A 160 -12.42 -6.53 -3.21
CA ASN A 160 -12.72 -7.66 -2.31
C ASN A 160 -14.08 -7.52 -1.58
N HIS A 161 -15.09 -6.90 -2.21
CA HIS A 161 -16.42 -6.71 -1.65
C HIS A 161 -17.38 -7.80 -2.15
N ILE A 162 -17.95 -8.55 -1.21
CA ILE A 162 -18.97 -9.57 -1.48
C ILE A 162 -20.32 -8.89 -1.77
N LEU A 163 -20.91 -9.21 -2.92
CA LEU A 163 -22.16 -8.63 -3.40
C LEU A 163 -23.36 -9.16 -2.61
N LYS A 164 -24.06 -8.27 -1.88
CA LYS A 164 -25.23 -8.63 -1.04
C LYS A 164 -26.54 -8.82 -1.82
N TYR A 165 -26.63 -8.30 -3.05
CA TYR A 165 -27.85 -8.20 -3.85
C TYR A 165 -27.55 -8.37 -5.35
N GLY A 166 -28.58 -8.65 -6.15
CA GLY A 166 -28.45 -8.86 -7.60
C GLY A 166 -28.30 -10.34 -7.97
N LYS A 167 -27.98 -10.61 -9.25
CA LYS A 167 -27.82 -11.98 -9.77
C LYS A 167 -26.61 -12.68 -9.15
N ASN A 168 -25.50 -11.97 -9.07
CA ASN A 168 -24.19 -12.41 -8.56
C ASN A 168 -24.09 -12.33 -7.01
N LYS A 169 -25.16 -12.68 -6.29
CA LYS A 169 -25.20 -12.56 -4.82
C LYS A 169 -24.26 -13.58 -4.17
N GLY A 170 -23.34 -13.11 -3.34
CA GLY A 170 -22.32 -13.93 -2.67
C GLY A 170 -20.97 -13.95 -3.39
N GLU A 171 -20.90 -13.47 -4.63
CA GLU A 171 -19.65 -13.34 -5.39
C GLU A 171 -18.88 -12.07 -5.00
N ILE A 172 -17.57 -12.06 -5.27
CA ILE A 172 -16.73 -10.87 -5.13
C ILE A 172 -16.94 -9.88 -6.29
N CYS A 173 -16.47 -8.64 -6.12
CA CYS A 173 -16.66 -7.60 -7.13
C CYS A 173 -15.45 -7.52 -8.06
N ASP A 174 -15.55 -8.06 -9.27
CA ASP A 174 -14.47 -8.07 -10.30
C ASP A 174 -14.02 -6.70 -10.83
N LYS A 175 -14.46 -5.60 -10.21
CA LYS A 175 -14.03 -4.25 -10.58
C LYS A 175 -12.61 -4.01 -10.09
N GLN A 176 -11.73 -3.63 -11.01
CA GLN A 176 -10.38 -3.16 -10.72
C GLN A 176 -10.44 -1.86 -9.89
N CYS A 177 -9.59 -1.75 -8.87
CA CYS A 177 -9.45 -0.58 -8.02
C CYS A 177 -8.03 -0.52 -7.43
N ASN A 178 -7.71 0.53 -6.66
CA ASN A 178 -6.44 0.62 -5.93
C ASN A 178 -6.66 0.39 -4.43
N ASP A 179 -7.80 0.84 -3.93
CA ASP A 179 -8.30 0.67 -2.58
C ASP A 179 -8.95 -0.72 -2.39
N GLU A 180 -9.18 -1.18 -1.15
CA GLU A 180 -9.78 -2.51 -0.85
C GLU A 180 -11.19 -2.70 -1.42
N LYS A 181 -11.90 -1.59 -1.62
CA LYS A 181 -13.29 -1.51 -2.08
C LYS A 181 -13.38 -0.44 -3.15
N CYS A 182 -13.98 -0.74 -4.30
CA CYS A 182 -14.18 0.26 -5.36
C CYS A 182 -15.19 1.35 -4.94
N ASN A 183 -15.21 2.47 -5.67
CA ASN A 183 -16.06 3.63 -5.38
C ASN A 183 -17.57 3.33 -5.20
N LEU A 184 -18.07 2.21 -5.71
CA LEU A 184 -19.47 1.77 -5.57
C LEU A 184 -19.76 1.05 -4.25
N HIS A 185 -18.70 0.59 -3.55
CA HIS A 185 -18.76 -0.13 -2.28
C HIS A 185 -18.06 0.62 -1.15
N MET A 186 -17.38 1.73 -1.45
CA MET A 186 -17.19 2.82 -0.50
C MET A 186 -18.56 3.44 -0.21
N GLY A 187 -19.21 2.96 0.85
CA GLY A 187 -20.51 3.47 1.27
C GLY A 187 -20.45 4.98 1.51
N LYS A 188 -21.57 5.68 1.26
CA LYS A 188 -21.70 7.10 1.64
C LYS A 188 -21.52 7.19 3.15
N ILE A 189 -20.38 7.73 3.59
CA ILE A 189 -20.11 7.97 5.01
C ILE A 189 -21.28 8.82 5.54
N PRO A 190 -21.96 8.40 6.63
CA PRO A 190 -23.00 9.23 7.23
C PRO A 190 -22.36 10.57 7.62
N LYS A 191 -22.99 11.69 7.26
CA LYS A 191 -22.47 13.00 7.66
C LYS A 191 -22.53 13.10 9.18
N GLU A 192 -21.39 13.01 9.83
CA GLU A 192 -21.23 13.24 11.27
C GLU A 192 -21.77 14.65 11.59
N GLY A 193 -22.63 14.76 12.60
CA GLY A 193 -23.37 15.99 12.91
C GLY A 193 -24.67 16.23 12.12
N ALA A 194 -25.14 15.30 11.26
CA ALA A 194 -26.45 15.43 10.62
C ALA A 194 -27.60 14.94 11.53
N GLU A 195 -28.32 15.87 12.16
CA GLU A 195 -29.51 15.56 12.96
C GLU A 195 -30.64 14.90 12.14
N TYR A 196 -31.37 13.97 12.76
CA TYR A 196 -32.49 13.25 12.16
C TYR A 196 -33.82 13.72 12.73
N CYS A 197 -34.81 13.96 11.86
CA CYS A 197 -36.16 14.37 12.24
C CYS A 197 -36.83 13.32 13.16
N PRO A 198 -37.18 13.67 14.42
CA PRO A 198 -37.67 12.72 15.42
C PRO A 198 -39.16 12.35 15.24
N ALA A 199 -39.89 13.06 14.38
CA ALA A 199 -41.32 12.86 14.18
C ALA A 199 -41.68 11.44 13.70
N ILE A 200 -42.73 10.88 14.29
CA ILE A 200 -43.26 9.55 13.96
C ILE A 200 -44.12 9.64 12.69
N ILE A 201 -43.85 8.76 11.72
CA ILE A 201 -44.59 8.69 10.46
C ILE A 201 -46.03 8.21 10.73
N LYS A 202 -47.03 8.98 10.28
CA LYS A 202 -48.47 8.70 10.52
C LYS A 202 -49.14 7.83 9.44
N SER A 203 -48.50 7.62 8.28
CA SER A 203 -49.09 6.94 7.11
C SER A 203 -48.09 6.11 6.29
N GLY A 204 -48.60 5.20 5.45
CA GLY A 204 -47.80 4.33 4.58
C GLY A 204 -47.08 3.18 5.29
N ILE A 205 -46.26 2.45 4.55
CA ILE A 205 -45.63 1.17 4.97
C ILE A 205 -44.65 1.29 6.16
N ASN A 206 -44.29 2.50 6.56
CA ASN A 206 -43.42 2.79 7.72
C ASN A 206 -44.15 3.57 8.82
N LYS A 207 -45.49 3.54 8.86
CA LYS A 207 -46.30 4.10 9.95
C LYS A 207 -45.81 3.58 11.31
N GLY A 208 -45.70 4.48 12.29
CA GLY A 208 -45.21 4.17 13.64
C GLY A 208 -43.68 4.21 13.81
N LYS A 209 -42.89 4.31 12.72
CA LYS A 209 -41.43 4.50 12.79
C LYS A 209 -41.07 5.99 12.80
N ILE A 210 -39.92 6.34 13.38
CA ILE A 210 -39.33 7.68 13.28
C ILE A 210 -38.98 8.03 11.83
N CYS A 211 -38.98 9.32 11.49
CA CYS A 211 -38.85 9.77 10.11
C CYS A 211 -37.49 9.45 9.46
N GLY A 212 -36.40 9.48 10.24
CA GLY A 212 -35.02 9.18 9.77
C GLY A 212 -34.46 10.11 8.68
N CYS A 213 -35.23 11.11 8.25
CA CYS A 213 -34.81 12.12 7.28
C CYS A 213 -34.03 13.23 8.00
N ALA A 214 -32.97 13.73 7.38
CA ALA A 214 -32.19 14.86 7.92
C ALA A 214 -33.09 16.07 8.22
N VAL A 215 -32.84 16.71 9.37
CA VAL A 215 -33.42 18.00 9.73
C VAL A 215 -33.01 19.07 8.71
N LYS A 216 -33.87 20.07 8.50
CA LYS A 216 -33.49 21.29 7.76
C LYS A 216 -33.85 22.59 8.48
N GLN A 217 -35.01 22.63 9.12
CA GLN A 217 -35.55 23.81 9.82
C GLN A 217 -36.37 23.33 11.03
N ASN A 218 -36.35 24.11 12.11
CA ASN A 218 -37.19 23.92 13.29
C ASN A 218 -37.12 22.51 13.94
N GLY A 219 -35.99 21.80 13.85
CA GLY A 219 -35.84 20.43 14.36
C GLY A 219 -36.54 19.35 13.51
N PHE A 220 -37.14 19.71 12.37
CA PHE A 220 -37.87 18.79 11.50
C PHE A 220 -37.33 18.77 10.05
N CYS A 221 -37.74 17.75 9.30
CA CYS A 221 -37.52 17.65 7.86
C CYS A 221 -38.68 18.32 7.09
N ASN A 222 -38.51 18.62 5.79
CA ASN A 222 -39.54 19.24 4.94
C ASN A 222 -40.89 18.49 4.83
N ARG A 223 -41.02 17.27 5.38
CA ARG A 223 -42.28 16.52 5.45
C ARG A 223 -43.05 16.75 6.76
N HIS A 224 -42.40 17.32 7.77
CA HIS A 224 -42.93 17.52 9.12
C HIS A 224 -42.74 18.95 9.66
N ASN A 225 -41.88 19.78 9.05
CA ASN A 225 -41.93 21.23 9.19
C ASN A 225 -43.21 21.73 8.48
N LYS A 226 -44.20 22.19 9.24
CA LYS A 226 -45.55 22.52 8.79
C LYS A 226 -46.15 23.63 9.65
#